data_AF-A0AAV8Y4B6-F1
#
_entry.id   AF-A0AAV8Y4B6-F1
#
_cell.length_a   1.000
_cell.length_b   1.000
_cell.length_c   1.000
_cell.angle_alpha   90.00
_cell.angle_beta   90.00
_cell.angle_gamma   90.00
#
_symmetry.space_group_name_H-M   'P 1'
#
loop_
_entity.id
_entity.type
_entity.pdbx_description
1 polymer ?
#
loop_
_entity_poly.entity_id
_entity_poly.type
_entity_poly.pdbx_seq_one_letter_code
_entity_poly.pdbx_strand_id
1 'polypeptide(L)'
;MSDGTFLLSISGQIEWIDLLAPAGTAWHCKYEFFTGPDWKIIGGLEAGLSQIANVVNNGDKVVLNFPIEVQFKSTNPYGLIRMETTGQVRINVNVVTQEFQSLGYDVGKTRD
;
A
#
# COMPACT_ATOMS: atom_id res chain seq x y z
N MET A 1 8.77 -25.71 -15.64
CA MET A 1 9.49 -24.43 -15.63
C MET A 1 8.60 -23.48 -14.89
N SER A 2 9.01 -23.01 -13.72
CA SER A 2 8.31 -21.95 -13.02
C SER A 2 8.72 -20.64 -13.69
N ASP A 3 7.74 -19.82 -14.04
CA ASP A 3 8.02 -18.46 -14.47
C ASP A 3 8.45 -17.67 -13.22
N GLY A 4 9.62 -17.03 -13.27
CA GLY A 4 10.10 -16.25 -12.13
C GLY A 4 9.08 -15.19 -11.74
N THR A 5 9.04 -14.87 -10.46
CA THR A 5 7.94 -14.09 -9.88
C THR A 5 8.45 -13.11 -8.83
N PHE A 6 7.86 -11.92 -8.83
CA PHE A 6 7.91 -10.95 -7.75
C PHE A 6 6.67 -11.09 -6.90
N LEU A 7 6.86 -11.26 -5.60
CA LEU A 7 5.81 -11.22 -4.59
C LEU A 7 6.04 -9.97 -3.73
N LEU A 8 5.03 -9.13 -3.63
CA LEU A 8 5.04 -7.92 -2.82
C LEU A 8 3.98 -8.04 -1.74
N SER A 9 4.36 -7.90 -0.48
CA SER A 9 3.42 -7.77 0.63
C SER A 9 3.56 -6.39 1.24
N ILE A 10 2.44 -5.67 1.31
CA ILE A 10 2.34 -4.36 1.95
C ILE A 10 1.44 -4.52 3.16
N SER A 11 1.92 -4.06 4.31
CA SER A 11 1.15 -4.03 5.55
C SER A 11 1.38 -2.70 6.26
N GLY A 12 0.39 -2.17 6.96
CA GLY A 12 0.53 -0.86 7.59
C GLY A 12 -0.79 -0.28 8.06
N GLN A 13 -0.80 1.03 8.24
CA GLN A 13 -2.00 1.78 8.59
C GLN A 13 -1.90 3.25 8.17
N ILE A 14 -3.06 3.85 7.90
CA ILE A 14 -3.24 5.30 7.87
C ILE A 14 -3.47 5.74 9.31
N GLU A 15 -2.54 6.51 9.87
CA GLU A 15 -2.57 6.87 11.28
C GLU A 15 -3.59 7.97 11.54
N TRP A 16 -3.44 9.07 10.81
CA TRP A 16 -4.24 10.27 10.97
C TRP A 16 -4.21 11.11 9.70
N ILE A 17 -5.16 12.03 9.59
CA ILE A 17 -5.29 12.97 8.47
C ILE A 17 -5.29 14.41 9.02
N ASP A 18 -4.50 15.30 8.41
CA ASP A 18 -4.59 16.74 8.69
C ASP A 18 -5.70 17.31 7.82
N LEU A 19 -6.70 17.92 8.44
CA LEU A 19 -7.88 18.38 7.72
C LEU A 19 -8.34 19.75 8.23
N LEU A 20 -8.44 20.71 7.30
CA LEU A 20 -9.07 21.99 7.55
C LEU A 20 -10.57 21.84 7.28
N ALA A 21 -11.31 21.45 8.32
CA ALA A 21 -12.75 21.28 8.25
C ALA A 21 -13.47 21.98 9.41
N PRO A 22 -14.66 22.55 9.16
CA PRO A 22 -15.49 23.11 10.22
C PRO A 22 -15.79 22.09 11.32
N ALA A 23 -15.83 22.55 12.56
CA ALA A 23 -16.30 21.76 13.69
C ALA A 23 -17.73 21.25 13.44
N GLY A 24 -18.02 20.01 13.84
CA GLY A 24 -19.30 19.34 13.63
C GLY A 24 -19.46 18.66 12.27
N THR A 25 -18.41 18.63 11.44
CA THR A 25 -18.42 17.86 10.18
C THR A 25 -17.96 16.42 10.38
N ALA A 26 -18.42 15.54 9.50
CA ALA A 26 -18.11 14.12 9.50
C ALA A 26 -17.28 13.76 8.26
N TRP A 27 -16.16 13.08 8.46
CA TRP A 27 -15.18 12.75 7.41
C TRP A 27 -14.81 11.27 7.44
N HIS A 28 -14.40 10.75 6.29
CA HIS A 28 -13.80 9.44 6.16
C HIS A 28 -12.65 9.53 5.16
N CYS A 29 -11.69 8.62 5.27
CA CYS A 29 -10.61 8.47 4.32
C CYS A 29 -10.85 7.23 3.46
N LYS A 30 -10.67 7.39 2.15
CA LYS A 30 -10.59 6.29 1.20
C LYS A 30 -9.15 6.16 0.72
N TYR A 31 -8.68 4.93 0.53
CA TYR A 31 -7.44 4.66 -0.19
C TYR A 31 -7.69 3.65 -1.30
N GLU A 32 -6.88 3.75 -2.35
CA GLU A 32 -6.84 2.82 -3.48
C GLU A 32 -5.39 2.60 -3.91
N PHE A 33 -5.11 1.43 -4.49
CA PHE A 33 -3.81 1.12 -5.09
C PHE A 33 -3.86 1.24 -6.61
N PHE A 34 -2.84 1.88 -7.16
CA PHE A 34 -2.59 1.93 -8.60
C PHE A 34 -1.33 1.15 -8.92
N THR A 35 -1.43 0.21 -9.86
CA THR A 35 -0.33 -0.68 -10.23
C THR A 35 -0.13 -0.73 -11.74
N GLY A 36 1.08 -1.12 -12.15
CA GLY A 36 1.35 -1.45 -13.56
C GLY A 36 0.53 -2.66 -14.04
N PRO A 37 0.41 -2.85 -15.36
CA PRO A 37 -0.50 -3.85 -15.96
C PRO A 37 -0.11 -5.31 -15.66
N ASP A 38 1.14 -5.56 -15.27
CA ASP A 38 1.62 -6.90 -14.93
C ASP A 38 1.37 -7.28 -13.47
N TRP A 39 1.16 -6.27 -12.61
CA TRP A 39 0.86 -6.48 -11.19
C TRP A 39 -0.56 -6.96 -11.01
N LYS A 40 -0.70 -8.08 -10.30
CA LYS A 40 -1.98 -8.68 -9.94
C LYS A 40 -2.10 -8.74 -8.43
N ILE A 41 -3.23 -8.34 -7.90
CA ILE A 41 -3.54 -8.55 -6.49
C ILE A 41 -3.81 -10.04 -6.28
N ILE A 42 -3.15 -10.62 -5.28
CA ILE A 42 -3.27 -12.03 -4.91
C ILE A 42 -3.81 -12.23 -3.50
N GLY A 43 -3.98 -11.15 -2.73
CA GLY A 43 -4.54 -11.19 -1.38
C GLY A 43 -4.65 -9.81 -0.73
N GLY A 44 -5.42 -9.72 0.34
CA GLY A 44 -5.69 -8.47 1.07
C GLY A 44 -6.75 -7.58 0.41
N LEU A 45 -6.75 -6.29 0.77
CA LEU A 45 -7.73 -5.28 0.37
C LEU A 45 -7.17 -4.39 -0.75
N GLU A 46 -7.84 -4.40 -1.91
CA GLU A 46 -7.47 -3.55 -3.06
C GLU A 46 -7.75 -2.06 -2.84
N ALA A 47 -8.74 -1.78 -1.98
CA ALA A 47 -9.16 -0.46 -1.58
C ALA A 47 -9.77 -0.54 -0.17
N GLY A 48 -9.79 0.60 0.53
CA GLY A 48 -10.35 0.66 1.88
C GLY A 48 -11.08 1.97 2.14
N LEU A 49 -12.10 1.90 2.98
CA LEU A 49 -12.85 3.04 3.50
C LEU A 49 -12.76 3.02 5.04
N SER A 50 -12.26 4.09 5.64
CA SER A 50 -12.14 4.20 7.09
C SER A 50 -13.51 4.34 7.76
N GLN A 51 -13.53 4.24 9.09
CA GLN A 51 -14.68 4.73 9.86
C GLN A 51 -14.94 6.22 9.60
N ILE A 52 -16.16 6.66 9.90
CA ILE A 52 -16.51 8.07 9.95
C ILE A 52 -15.92 8.66 11.24
N ALA A 53 -15.18 9.76 11.10
CA ALA A 53 -14.66 10.54 12.20
C ALA A 53 -15.31 11.93 12.21
N ASN A 54 -15.73 12.37 13.40
CA ASN A 54 -16.34 13.68 13.59
C ASN A 54 -15.27 14.69 14.02
N VAL A 55 -15.24 15.84 13.36
CA VAL A 55 -14.32 16.93 13.67
C VAL A 55 -14.89 17.70 14.85
N VAL A 56 -14.21 17.65 15.99
CA VAL A 56 -14.63 18.35 17.22
C VAL A 56 -14.14 19.79 17.23
N ASN A 57 -12.86 20.03 16.93
CA ASN A 57 -12.31 21.38 16.76
C ASN A 57 -11.72 21.54 15.35
N ASN A 58 -11.81 22.76 14.83
CA ASN A 58 -11.21 23.09 13.54
C ASN A 58 -9.68 23.05 13.65
N GLY A 59 -9.02 22.31 12.75
CA GLY A 59 -7.57 22.17 12.72
C GLY A 59 -7.01 21.00 13.56
N ASP A 60 -7.86 20.21 14.22
CA ASP A 60 -7.44 18.99 14.90
C ASP A 60 -7.12 17.87 13.90
N LYS A 61 -6.13 17.04 14.26
CA LYS A 61 -5.83 15.79 13.55
C LYS A 61 -6.98 14.81 13.73
N VAL A 62 -7.45 14.25 12.62
CA VAL A 62 -8.44 13.18 12.64
C VAL A 62 -7.70 11.84 12.67
N VAL A 63 -7.73 11.18 13.82
CA VAL A 63 -7.07 9.88 14.03
C VAL A 63 -7.95 8.76 13.46
N LEU A 64 -7.38 7.94 12.60
CA LEU A 64 -8.07 6.83 11.94
C LEU A 64 -7.55 5.47 12.40
N ASN A 65 -6.23 5.30 12.50
CA ASN A 65 -5.57 3.99 12.70
C ASN A 65 -6.13 2.91 11.75
N PHE A 66 -6.32 3.28 10.48
CA PHE A 66 -7.02 2.46 9.51
C PHE A 66 -6.06 1.47 8.84
N PRO A 67 -6.26 0.15 8.96
CA PRO A 67 -5.31 -0.85 8.49
C PRO A 67 -5.18 -0.86 6.96
N ILE A 68 -3.97 -1.20 6.51
CA ILE A 68 -3.61 -1.44 5.11
C ILE A 68 -2.98 -2.83 5.05
N GLU A 69 -3.53 -3.70 4.22
CA GLU A 69 -2.93 -5.01 3.95
C GLU A 69 -3.25 -5.44 2.52
N VAL A 70 -2.23 -5.64 1.69
CA VAL A 70 -2.39 -6.10 0.30
C VAL A 70 -1.16 -6.90 -0.15
N GLN A 71 -1.38 -7.87 -1.02
CA GLN A 71 -0.36 -8.71 -1.60
C GLN A 71 -0.47 -8.68 -3.12
N PHE A 72 0.66 -8.51 -3.80
CA PHE A 72 0.74 -8.50 -5.25
C PHE A 72 1.71 -9.55 -5.79
N LYS A 73 1.44 -9.97 -7.03
CA LYS A 73 2.30 -10.80 -7.86
C LYS A 73 2.61 -10.09 -9.18
N SER A 74 3.83 -10.20 -9.66
CA SER A 74 4.23 -9.70 -10.99
C SER A 74 5.35 -10.56 -11.60
N THR A 75 5.49 -10.52 -12.92
CA THR A 75 6.64 -11.10 -13.65
C THR A 75 7.73 -10.07 -13.93
N ASN A 76 7.42 -8.78 -13.75
CA ASN A 76 8.32 -7.63 -13.96
C ASN A 76 8.12 -6.57 -12.86
N PRO A 77 9.18 -5.98 -12.29
CA PRO A 77 9.05 -5.00 -11.21
C PRO A 77 8.54 -3.62 -11.69
N TYR A 78 8.45 -3.39 -13.00
CA TYR A 78 8.03 -2.11 -13.57
C TYR A 78 6.61 -1.72 -13.11
N GLY A 79 6.43 -0.46 -12.72
CA GLY A 79 5.13 0.05 -12.26
C GLY A 79 4.67 -0.51 -10.91
N LEU A 80 5.62 -0.93 -10.06
CA LEU A 80 5.46 -1.56 -8.74
C LEU A 80 4.15 -1.20 -8.02
N ILE A 81 4.07 -0.02 -7.39
CA ILE A 81 2.85 0.47 -6.75
C ILE A 81 2.88 2.00 -6.60
N ARG A 82 1.70 2.62 -6.70
CA ARG A 82 1.40 3.98 -6.21
C ARG A 82 0.15 3.90 -5.33
N MET A 83 0.19 4.54 -4.17
CA MET A 83 -0.96 4.70 -3.26
C MET A 83 -1.29 6.19 -3.17
N GLU A 84 -2.58 6.53 -3.20
CA GLU A 84 -3.06 7.90 -3.02
C GLU A 84 -3.98 7.96 -1.78
N THR A 85 -3.67 8.91 -0.89
CA THR A 85 -4.41 9.13 0.36
C THR A 85 -4.10 10.52 0.91
N THR A 86 -5.03 11.05 1.70
CA THR A 86 -4.88 12.34 2.38
C THR A 86 -4.53 12.07 3.84
N GLY A 87 -3.25 12.01 4.22
CA GLY A 87 -2.85 11.81 5.62
C GLY A 87 -1.43 11.26 5.83
N GLN A 88 -1.10 10.95 7.09
CA GLN A 88 0.13 10.25 7.44
C GLN A 88 -0.09 8.73 7.42
N VAL A 89 0.76 8.04 6.67
CA VAL A 89 0.72 6.58 6.53
C VAL A 89 2.01 5.97 7.05
N ARG A 90 1.89 4.88 7.81
CA ARG A 90 3.00 3.98 8.14
C ARG A 90 2.81 2.69 7.37
N ILE A 91 3.76 2.36 6.49
CA ILE A 91 3.77 1.10 5.73
C ILE A 91 5.06 0.32 5.96
N ASN A 92 4.94 -1.01 5.93
CA ASN A 92 6.01 -1.97 5.81
C ASN A 92 5.83 -2.69 4.47
N VAL A 93 6.91 -2.77 3.71
CA VAL A 93 6.92 -3.36 2.38
C VAL A 93 7.92 -4.51 2.38
N ASN A 94 7.42 -5.72 2.12
CA ASN A 94 8.22 -6.92 1.99
C ASN A 94 8.20 -7.37 0.53
N VAL A 95 9.36 -7.39 -0.11
CA VAL A 95 9.52 -7.89 -1.48
C VAL A 95 10.21 -9.25 -1.40
N VAL A 96 9.56 -10.29 -1.93
CA VAL A 96 10.13 -11.62 -2.09
C VAL A 96 10.22 -11.94 -3.56
N THR A 97 11.36 -12.48 -3.95
CA THR A 97 11.70 -12.78 -5.32
C THR A 97 11.94 -14.26 -5.48
N GLN A 98 11.42 -14.87 -6.55
CA GLN A 98 11.59 -16.29 -6.83
C GLN A 98 12.08 -16.47 -8.26
N GLU A 99 13.14 -17.27 -8.42
CA GLU A 99 13.69 -17.68 -9.71
C GLU A 99 14.05 -16.51 -10.66
N PHE A 100 14.66 -15.43 -10.14
CA PHE A 100 15.02 -14.26 -10.95
C PHE A 100 15.87 -14.56 -12.20
N GLN A 101 16.71 -15.58 -12.12
CA GLN A 101 17.52 -16.02 -13.26
C GLN A 101 16.66 -16.48 -14.44
N SER A 102 15.48 -17.08 -14.19
CA SER A 102 14.56 -17.48 -15.27
C SER A 102 13.92 -16.27 -15.96
N LEU A 103 13.88 -15.11 -15.29
CA LEU A 103 13.46 -13.82 -15.86
C LEU A 103 14.62 -13.02 -16.47
N GLY A 104 15.86 -13.54 -16.42
CA GLY A 104 17.04 -12.85 -16.94
C GLY A 104 17.63 -11.78 -16.02
N TYR A 105 17.20 -11.73 -14.75
CA TYR A 105 17.80 -10.84 -13.75
C TYR A 105 19.03 -11.48 -13.08
N ASP A 106 20.07 -10.68 -12.89
CA ASP A 106 21.23 -11.05 -12.07
C ASP A 106 20.84 -10.99 -10.58
N VAL A 107 21.24 -12.01 -9.82
CA VAL A 107 21.04 -12.09 -8.36
C VAL A 107 22.24 -11.53 -7.59
N GLY A 108 23.25 -11.04 -8.30
CA GLY A 108 24.51 -10.56 -7.73
C GLY A 108 25.39 -11.72 -7.24
N LYS A 109 26.65 -11.41 -6.95
CA LYS A 109 27.56 -12.38 -6.33
C LYS A 109 27.27 -12.46 -4.84
N THR A 110 27.09 -13.67 -4.31
CA THR A 110 27.11 -13.93 -2.88
C THR A 110 28.46 -13.46 -2.34
N ARG A 111 28.47 -12.61 -1.31
CA ARG A 111 29.74 -12.24 -0.65
C ARG A 111 30.20 -13.47 0.12
N ASP A 112 31.28 -14.09 -0.36
CA ASP A 112 32.04 -15.11 0.36
C ASP A 112 32.52 -14.58 1.73
#